data_AF-A0A3D3SA01-F1
#
_entry.id   AF-A0A3D3SA01-F1
#
_cell.length_a   1.000
_cell.length_b   1.000
_cell.length_c   1.000
_cell.angle_alpha   90.00
_cell.angle_beta   90.00
_cell.angle_gamma   90.00
#
_symmetry.space_group_name_H-M   'P 1'
#
loop_
_entity.id
_entity.type
_entity.pdbx_description
1 polymer ?
#
loop_
_entity_poly.entity_id
_entity_poly.type
_entity_poly.pdbx_seq_one_letter_code
_entity_poly.pdbx_strand_id
1 'polypeptide(L)'
;MKNGKRGLRKGLVTLAIVSLLILGGCATTQVDYQEDFWGANDSEINILLSRSVPQLTVLVDDRIVLDARGFNTRRVDIRNLPSGPHRVKLFANSWQLENDLYHEEEIMLGRGEKMPIMVNVPRYSTLYWVYIIGVALVSTLPSVVVYY
;
A
#
# COMPACT_ATOMS: atom_id res chain seq x y z
N MET A 1 37.92 -31.36 21.90
CA MET A 1 37.32 -30.55 20.81
C MET A 1 36.00 -31.18 20.34
N LYS A 2 34.83 -30.78 20.89
CA LYS A 2 33.53 -31.35 20.45
C LYS A 2 32.30 -30.48 20.76
N ASN A 3 32.42 -29.14 20.78
CA ASN A 3 31.30 -28.23 21.09
C ASN A 3 30.85 -27.31 19.93
N GLY A 4 31.45 -27.39 18.74
CA GLY A 4 31.19 -26.43 17.65
C GLY A 4 29.85 -26.60 16.87
N LYS A 5 29.16 -27.73 16.98
CA LYS A 5 28.00 -28.02 16.11
C LYS A 5 26.63 -27.56 16.64
N ARG A 6 26.53 -27.14 17.91
CA ARG A 6 25.23 -26.73 18.51
C ARG A 6 24.88 -25.25 18.24
N GLY A 7 25.88 -24.37 18.11
CA GLY A 7 25.66 -22.95 17.81
C GLY A 7 25.13 -22.71 16.39
N LEU A 8 25.64 -23.46 15.40
CA LEU A 8 25.27 -23.27 13.99
C LEU A 8 23.79 -23.57 13.70
N ARG A 9 23.21 -24.56 14.40
CA ARG A 9 21.79 -24.93 14.22
C ARG A 9 20.81 -23.88 14.77
N LYS A 10 21.20 -23.15 15.83
CA LYS A 10 20.35 -22.10 16.40
C LYS A 10 20.30 -20.86 15.50
N GLY A 11 21.44 -20.45 14.95
CA GLY A 11 21.53 -19.31 14.04
C GLY A 11 20.71 -19.50 12.75
N LEU A 12 20.71 -20.71 12.18
CA LEU A 12 19.91 -21.03 11.00
C LEU A 12 18.40 -20.91 11.23
N VAL A 13 17.91 -21.30 12.41
CA VAL A 13 16.48 -21.20 12.76
C VAL A 13 16.08 -19.73 12.94
N THR A 14 16.92 -18.93 13.59
CA THR A 14 16.64 -17.49 13.76
C THR A 14 16.61 -16.76 12.41
N LEU A 15 17.54 -17.08 11.50
CA LEU A 15 17.60 -16.50 10.17
C LEU A 15 16.37 -16.85 9.31
N ALA A 16 15.88 -18.09 9.43
CA ALA A 16 14.66 -18.54 8.75
C ALA A 16 13.40 -17.81 9.26
N ILE A 17 13.26 -17.61 10.57
CA ILE A 17 12.10 -16.90 11.16
C ILE A 17 12.10 -15.42 10.73
N VAL A 18 13.27 -14.77 10.72
CA VAL A 18 13.39 -13.38 10.25
C VAL A 18 13.05 -13.26 8.76
N SER A 19 13.48 -14.21 7.92
CA SER A 19 13.12 -14.20 6.49
C SER A 19 11.62 -14.40 6.24
N LEU A 20 10.95 -15.19 7.09
CA LEU A 20 9.51 -15.46 6.95
C LEU A 20 8.68 -14.21 7.30
N LEU A 21 9.12 -13.42 8.29
CA LEU A 21 8.45 -12.18 8.69
C LEU A 21 8.55 -11.06 7.63
N ILE A 22 9.62 -11.03 6.85
CA ILE A 22 9.82 -10.01 5.80
C ILE A 22 8.94 -10.30 4.55
N LEU A 23 8.55 -11.55 4.32
CA LEU A 23 7.79 -11.96 3.13
C LEU A 23 6.26 -11.81 3.26
N GLY A 24 5.72 -11.52 4.45
CA GLY A 24 4.27 -11.47 4.70
C GLY A 24 3.53 -10.19 4.27
N GLY A 25 4.21 -9.20 3.68
CA GLY A 25 3.70 -7.82 3.57
C GLY A 25 2.93 -7.44 2.29
N CYS A 26 2.25 -8.35 1.60
CA CYS A 26 1.49 -8.01 0.37
C CYS A 26 -0.02 -7.97 0.65
N ALA A 27 -0.51 -6.86 1.21
CA ALA A 27 -1.94 -6.66 1.48
C ALA A 27 -2.64 -5.98 0.28
N THR A 28 -3.81 -6.51 -0.10
CA THR A 28 -4.73 -5.89 -1.07
C THR A 28 -5.93 -5.32 -0.30
N THR A 29 -6.33 -4.08 -0.57
CA THR A 29 -7.45 -3.40 0.11
C THR A 29 -8.63 -3.25 -0.86
N GLN A 30 -9.82 -3.65 -0.43
CA GLN A 30 -11.09 -3.49 -1.17
C GLN A 30 -12.00 -2.57 -0.35
N VAL A 31 -12.72 -1.68 -1.02
CA VAL A 31 -13.60 -0.69 -0.37
C VAL A 31 -14.94 -0.73 -1.07
N ASP A 32 -16.02 -0.95 -0.32
CA ASP A 32 -17.37 -0.94 -0.87
C ASP A 32 -18.02 0.42 -0.58
N TYR A 33 -18.54 1.09 -1.61
CA TYR A 33 -19.23 2.36 -1.44
C TYR A 33 -20.68 2.07 -1.05
N GLN A 34 -20.96 2.03 0.25
CA GLN A 34 -22.31 1.83 0.77
C GLN A 34 -23.00 3.18 0.97
N GLU A 35 -23.64 3.68 -0.09
CA GLU A 35 -24.76 4.62 0.07
C GLU A 35 -26.05 3.87 -0.23
N ASP A 36 -26.87 3.67 0.81
CA ASP A 36 -28.22 3.11 0.75
C ASP A 36 -29.15 4.04 -0.04
N PHE A 37 -29.00 4.08 -1.37
CA PHE A 37 -29.93 4.76 -2.26
C PHE A 37 -30.38 3.82 -3.37
N TRP A 38 -31.45 3.09 -3.04
CA TRP A 38 -32.50 2.59 -3.92
C TRP A 38 -32.34 2.95 -5.41
N GLY A 39 -31.66 2.10 -6.15
CA GLY A 39 -31.54 2.18 -7.61
C GLY A 39 -30.33 1.40 -8.09
N ALA A 40 -30.50 0.56 -9.10
CA ALA A 40 -29.47 -0.29 -9.69
C ALA A 40 -28.28 0.52 -10.25
N ASN A 41 -27.37 0.90 -9.37
CA ASN A 41 -26.13 1.59 -9.66
C ASN A 41 -25.03 0.53 -9.69
N ASP A 42 -24.68 0.05 -10.89
CA ASP A 42 -23.71 -1.03 -11.10
C ASP A 42 -22.35 -0.52 -11.62
N SER A 43 -22.10 0.79 -11.62
CA SER A 43 -20.84 1.33 -12.16
C SER A 43 -19.68 1.17 -11.19
N GLU A 44 -18.48 0.95 -11.73
CA GLU A 44 -17.26 0.64 -10.97
C GLU A 44 -16.09 1.47 -11.47
N ILE A 45 -15.35 2.10 -10.56
CA ILE A 45 -14.06 2.73 -10.82
C ILE A 45 -12.98 1.81 -10.27
N ASN A 46 -12.01 1.47 -11.10
CA ASN A 46 -10.85 0.70 -10.69
C ASN A 46 -9.59 1.57 -10.77
N ILE A 47 -9.10 2.01 -9.63
CA ILE A 47 -7.90 2.83 -9.56
C ILE A 47 -6.70 1.92 -9.32
N LEU A 48 -5.83 1.82 -10.32
CA LEU A 48 -4.59 1.08 -10.25
C LEU A 48 -3.41 2.03 -10.10
N LEU A 49 -2.69 1.86 -8.99
CA LEU A 49 -1.48 2.63 -8.71
C LEU A 49 -0.26 1.88 -9.28
N SER A 50 0.66 2.63 -9.90
CA SER A 50 1.90 2.03 -10.44
C SER A 50 2.77 1.37 -9.36
N ARG A 51 2.61 1.78 -8.09
CA ARG A 51 3.28 1.23 -6.89
C ARG A 51 2.34 1.26 -5.69
N SER A 52 2.67 0.52 -4.64
CA SER A 52 1.93 0.59 -3.38
C SER A 52 2.19 1.93 -2.69
N VAL A 53 1.14 2.57 -2.18
CA VAL A 53 1.19 3.92 -1.58
C VAL A 53 0.73 3.85 -0.13
N PRO A 54 1.55 4.32 0.83
CA PRO A 54 1.12 4.48 2.22
C PRO A 54 0.16 5.66 2.37
N GLN A 55 -0.80 5.56 3.30
CA GLN A 55 -1.65 6.70 3.71
C GLN A 55 -2.41 7.33 2.52
N LEU A 56 -2.91 6.48 1.63
CA LEU A 56 -3.72 6.91 0.49
C LEU A 56 -5.12 7.29 0.97
N THR A 57 -5.60 8.44 0.56
CA THR A 57 -7.00 8.84 0.68
C THR A 57 -7.57 9.08 -0.72
N VAL A 58 -8.77 8.57 -0.94
CA VAL A 58 -9.50 8.73 -2.20
C VAL A 58 -10.83 9.40 -1.90
N LEU A 59 -11.16 10.41 -2.70
CA LEU A 59 -12.44 11.10 -2.66
C LEU A 59 -13.11 10.99 -4.01
N VAL A 60 -14.42 10.84 -3.96
CA VAL A 60 -15.31 10.94 -5.11
C VAL A 60 -16.33 12.01 -4.76
N ASP A 61 -16.45 13.03 -5.61
CA ASP A 61 -17.36 14.17 -5.42
C ASP A 61 -17.19 14.84 -4.04
N ASP A 62 -15.92 15.03 -3.65
CA ASP A 62 -15.48 15.60 -2.37
C ASP A 62 -15.87 14.79 -1.11
N ARG A 63 -16.38 13.57 -1.26
CA ARG A 63 -16.63 12.63 -0.16
C ARG A 63 -15.48 11.65 -0.04
N ILE A 64 -14.99 11.42 1.17
CA ILE A 64 -13.94 10.44 1.44
C ILE A 64 -14.53 9.04 1.25
N VAL A 65 -14.09 8.34 0.21
CA VAL A 65 -14.48 6.96 -0.09
C VAL A 65 -13.55 5.98 0.62
N LEU A 66 -12.26 6.30 0.65
CA LEU A 66 -11.21 5.50 1.26
C LEU A 66 -10.29 6.39 2.05
N ASP A 67 -9.99 6.00 3.29
CA ASP A 67 -8.92 6.57 4.10
C ASP A 67 -8.01 5.45 4.62
N ALA A 68 -6.96 5.11 3.87
CA ALA A 68 -6.07 3.99 4.15
C ALA A 68 -4.92 4.40 5.08
N ARG A 69 -5.22 5.05 6.21
CA ARG A 69 -4.19 5.40 7.20
C ARG A 69 -3.59 4.13 7.80
N GLY A 70 -2.27 4.00 7.69
CA GLY A 70 -1.53 2.86 8.25
C GLY A 70 -1.46 1.62 7.36
N PHE A 71 -2.04 1.65 6.16
CA PHE A 71 -1.94 0.57 5.18
C PHE A 71 -1.34 1.07 3.87
N ASN A 72 -0.63 0.17 3.18
CA ASN A 72 -0.14 0.43 1.84
C ASN A 72 -1.17 -0.08 0.84
N THR A 73 -1.64 0.80 -0.03
CA THR A 73 -2.68 0.49 -1.02
C THR A 73 -2.09 0.55 -2.42
N ARG A 74 -2.36 -0.45 -3.25
CA ARG A 74 -1.93 -0.48 -4.66
C ARG A 74 -3.10 -0.41 -5.64
N ARG A 75 -4.26 -0.86 -5.20
CA ARG A 75 -5.48 -0.92 -6.00
C ARG A 75 -6.65 -0.49 -5.14
N VAL A 76 -7.52 0.32 -5.71
CA VAL A 76 -8.78 0.75 -5.09
C VAL A 76 -9.88 0.44 -6.08
N ASP A 77 -10.74 -0.50 -5.72
CA ASP A 77 -11.97 -0.78 -6.46
C ASP A 77 -13.09 -0.03 -5.74
N ILE A 78 -13.76 0.91 -6.41
CA ILE A 78 -14.94 1.63 -5.92
C ILE A 78 -16.14 1.13 -6.71
N ARG A 79 -17.09 0.50 -6.04
CA ARG A 79 -18.27 -0.10 -6.66
C ARG A 79 -19.52 0.71 -6.35
N ASN A 80 -20.60 0.40 -7.06
CA ASN A 80 -21.93 0.93 -6.82
C ASN A 80 -22.05 2.46 -6.98
N LEU A 81 -21.27 3.05 -7.89
CA LEU A 81 -21.36 4.47 -8.18
C LEU A 81 -22.57 4.77 -9.08
N PRO A 82 -23.26 5.90 -8.89
CA PRO A 82 -24.33 6.31 -9.79
C PRO A 82 -23.76 6.64 -11.18
N SER A 83 -24.59 6.59 -12.21
CA SER A 83 -24.18 7.05 -13.54
C SER A 83 -24.14 8.57 -13.59
N GLY A 84 -23.12 9.14 -14.21
CA GLY A 84 -22.96 10.59 -14.34
C GLY A 84 -21.51 11.05 -14.29
N PRO A 85 -21.28 12.37 -14.26
CA PRO A 85 -19.96 12.95 -14.05
C PRO A 85 -19.55 12.77 -12.59
N HIS A 86 -18.34 12.25 -12.38
CA HIS A 86 -17.73 12.09 -11.08
C HIS A 86 -16.36 12.70 -11.06
N ARG A 87 -16.04 13.39 -9.96
CA ARG A 87 -14.71 13.96 -9.73
C ARG A 87 -13.96 13.09 -8.74
N VAL A 88 -12.92 12.40 -9.23
CA VAL A 88 -12.08 11.54 -8.41
C VAL A 88 -10.82 12.31 -8.02
N LYS A 89 -10.60 12.44 -6.72
CA LYS A 89 -9.38 13.01 -6.15
C LYS A 89 -8.63 11.94 -5.38
N LEU A 90 -7.34 11.84 -5.62
CA LEU A 90 -6.44 10.96 -4.89
C LEU A 90 -5.37 11.82 -4.24
N PHE A 91 -5.17 11.62 -2.94
CA PHE A 91 -4.06 12.21 -2.25
C PHE A 91 -3.34 11.20 -1.36
N ALA A 92 -2.02 11.32 -1.30
CA ALA A 92 -1.22 10.63 -0.29
C ALA A 92 -0.13 11.58 0.21
N ASN A 93 -0.14 11.83 1.52
CA ASN A 93 0.89 12.58 2.20
C ASN A 93 1.67 11.59 3.07
N SER A 94 2.90 11.29 2.65
CA SER A 94 3.78 10.42 3.40
C SER A 94 5.23 10.81 3.18
N TRP A 95 6.00 10.91 4.27
CA TRP A 95 7.44 11.15 4.25
C TRP A 95 8.23 10.09 3.45
N GLN A 96 7.61 8.93 3.21
CA GLN A 96 8.18 7.84 2.43
C GLN A 96 8.24 8.18 0.94
N LEU A 97 7.32 8.99 0.44
CA LEU A 97 7.29 9.40 -0.97
C LEU A 97 8.27 10.55 -1.21
N GLU A 98 8.82 10.63 -2.42
CA GLU A 98 9.69 11.72 -2.85
C GLU A 98 8.92 13.04 -2.97
N ASN A 99 7.68 12.98 -3.44
CA ASN A 99 6.73 14.08 -3.51
C ASN A 99 5.35 13.58 -3.08
N ASP A 100 4.52 14.49 -2.57
CA ASP A 100 3.12 14.20 -2.30
C ASP A 100 2.42 13.72 -3.59
N LEU A 101 1.60 12.68 -3.46
CA LEU A 101 0.76 12.22 -4.55
C LEU A 101 -0.50 13.09 -4.55
N TYR A 102 -0.75 13.81 -5.64
CA TYR A 102 -2.02 14.49 -5.90
C TYR A 102 -2.44 14.18 -7.34
N HIS A 103 -3.61 13.56 -7.51
CA HIS A 103 -4.19 13.30 -8.83
C HIS A 103 -5.68 13.64 -8.77
N GLU A 104 -6.16 14.39 -9.75
CA GLU A 104 -7.56 14.79 -9.87
C GLU A 104 -7.99 14.55 -11.31
N GLU A 105 -9.10 13.83 -11.47
CA GLU A 105 -9.63 13.46 -12.78
C GLU A 105 -11.15 13.46 -12.74
N GLU A 106 -11.75 14.07 -13.75
CA GLU A 106 -13.19 14.03 -13.97
C GLU A 106 -13.49 12.91 -14.97
N ILE A 107 -14.37 11.99 -14.57
CA ILE A 107 -14.79 10.86 -15.38
C ILE A 107 -16.30 10.91 -15.60
N MET A 108 -16.74 10.41 -16.75
CA MET A 108 -18.16 10.23 -17.04
C MET A 108 -18.45 8.73 -17.00
N LEU A 109 -19.30 8.29 -16.07
CA LEU A 109 -19.66 6.88 -15.93
C LEU A 109 -21.04 6.60 -16.55
N GLY A 110 -21.09 5.67 -17.49
CA GLY A 110 -22.31 5.05 -17.97
C GLY A 110 -22.87 4.01 -17.00
N ARG A 111 -24.12 3.58 -17.22
CA ARG A 111 -24.76 2.54 -16.42
C ARG A 111 -24.04 1.19 -16.60
N GLY A 112 -23.55 0.61 -15.49
CA GLY A 112 -22.83 -0.67 -15.48
C GLY A 112 -21.43 -0.61 -16.10
N GLU A 113 -20.93 0.60 -16.37
CA GLU A 113 -19.61 0.80 -16.95
C GLU A 113 -18.51 0.60 -15.90
N LYS A 114 -17.39 0.04 -16.35
CA LYS A 114 -16.19 -0.16 -15.53
C LYS A 114 -15.05 0.65 -16.11
N MET A 115 -14.59 1.67 -15.38
CA MET A 115 -13.53 2.55 -15.85
C MET A 115 -12.24 2.33 -15.05
N PRO A 116 -11.15 1.86 -15.69
CA PRO A 116 -9.86 1.78 -15.04
C PRO A 116 -9.13 3.12 -15.11
N ILE A 117 -8.67 3.63 -13.96
CA ILE A 117 -7.81 4.81 -13.85
C ILE A 117 -6.41 4.33 -13.46
N MET A 118 -5.42 4.65 -14.27
CA MET A 118 -4.02 4.36 -13.96
C MET A 118 -3.32 5.61 -13.43
N VAL A 119 -2.90 5.57 -12.18
CA VAL A 119 -2.20 6.69 -11.56
C VAL A 119 -0.73 6.34 -11.38
N ASN A 120 0.14 7.20 -11.91
CA ASN A 120 1.57 7.03 -11.73
C ASN A 120 2.00 7.61 -10.38
N VAL A 121 2.55 6.75 -9.53
CA VAL A 121 3.02 7.11 -8.19
C VAL A 121 4.47 7.59 -8.24
N PRO A 122 4.82 8.68 -7.54
CA PRO A 122 6.19 9.10 -7.31
C PRO A 122 7.08 7.99 -6.74
N ARG A 123 8.40 8.13 -6.87
CA ARG A 123 9.33 7.20 -6.25
C ARG A 123 9.36 7.42 -4.73
N TYR A 124 9.92 6.46 -4.01
CA TYR A 124 10.21 6.66 -2.59
C TYR A 124 11.40 7.62 -2.42
N SER A 125 11.36 8.42 -1.36
CA SER A 125 12.42 9.38 -1.02
C SER A 125 13.74 8.66 -0.72
N THR A 126 14.86 9.32 -1.00
CA THR A 126 16.19 8.78 -0.64
C THR A 126 16.32 8.56 0.87
N LEU A 127 15.72 9.44 1.68
CA LEU A 127 15.69 9.34 3.14
C LEU A 127 15.01 8.05 3.62
N TYR A 128 13.93 7.63 2.95
CA TYR A 128 13.29 6.36 3.24
C TYR A 128 14.24 5.17 3.06
N TRP A 129 15.00 5.13 1.98
CA TRP A 129 15.97 4.07 1.73
C TRP A 129 17.11 4.05 2.75
N VAL A 130 17.63 5.22 3.11
CA VAL A 130 18.67 5.35 4.15
C VAL A 130 18.14 4.83 5.49
N TYR A 131 16.91 5.16 5.86
CA TYR A 131 16.28 4.67 7.08
C TYR A 131 16.17 3.14 7.10
N ILE A 132 15.63 2.53 6.03
CA ILE A 132 15.46 1.08 5.92
C ILE A 132 16.82 0.35 6.02
N ILE A 133 17.84 0.83 5.30
CA ILE A 133 19.18 0.24 5.33
C ILE A 133 19.81 0.40 6.72
N GLY A 134 19.66 1.58 7.34
CA GLY A 134 20.17 1.84 8.69
C GLY A 134 19.56 0.91 9.74
N VAL A 135 18.24 0.73 9.71
CA VAL A 135 17.53 -0.20 10.63
C VAL A 135 17.98 -1.66 10.41
N ALA A 136 18.17 -2.08 9.16
CA ALA A 136 18.65 -3.42 8.85
C ALA A 136 20.08 -3.67 9.35
N LEU A 137 20.98 -2.69 9.24
CA LEU A 137 22.35 -2.80 9.74
C LEU A 137 22.39 -2.86 11.28
N VAL A 138 21.65 -1.97 11.96
CA VAL A 138 21.64 -1.92 13.43
C VAL A 138 21.04 -3.19 14.03
N SER A 139 20.01 -3.77 13.41
CA SER A 139 19.38 -5.00 13.89
C SER A 139 20.25 -6.26 13.70
N THR A 140 21.15 -6.27 12.74
CA THR A 140 22.02 -7.43 12.45
C THR A 140 23.33 -7.44 13.24
N LEU A 141 23.84 -6.28 13.68
CA LEU A 141 25.10 -6.16 14.45
C LEU A 141 25.13 -6.93 15.80
N PRO A 142 24.09 -6.89 16.66
CA PRO A 142 24.10 -7.62 17.93
C PRO A 142 24.20 -9.13 17.73
N SER A 143 23.64 -9.64 16.63
CA SER A 143 23.67 -11.07 16.30
C SER A 143 25.07 -11.55 15.96
N VAL A 144 25.93 -10.68 15.40
CA VAL A 144 27.33 -11.00 15.09
C VAL A 144 28.21 -10.91 16.33
N VAL A 145 27.97 -9.91 17.20
CA VAL A 145 28.75 -9.70 18.44
C VAL A 145 28.49 -10.79 19.49
N VAL A 146 27.29 -11.37 19.54
CA VAL A 146 27.00 -12.49 20.47
C VAL A 146 27.56 -13.84 19.97
N TYR A 147 27.91 -13.94 18.69
CA TYR A 147 28.46 -15.17 18.10
C TYR A 147 29.99 -15.24 18.10
N TYR A 148 30.68 -14.13 18.32
CA TYR A 148 32.13 -14.04 18.50
C TYR A 148 32.49 -13.89 19.97
#